data_AF-A0A922ZDM6-F1
#
_entry.id   AF-A0A922ZDM6-F1
#
_cell.length_a   1.000
_cell.length_b   1.000
_cell.length_c   1.000
_cell.angle_alpha   90.00
_cell.angle_beta   90.00
_cell.angle_gamma   90.00
#
_symmetry.space_group_name_H-M   'P 1'
#
loop_
_entity.id
_entity.type
_entity.pdbx_description
1 polymer ?
#
loop_
_entity_poly.entity_id
_entity_poly.type
_entity_poly.pdbx_seq_one_letter_code
_entity_poly.pdbx_strand_id
1 'polypeptide(L)'
;MIIEENKMQKNNLVSIIILITLSFLMMSCGGAPPFLARNSSSPPLIYCNDATGHKTGATPIVLNGACTCTPTENHYNRCLKEGTINSTLIYTQFLELYTSKGIKTDLDHRGCNNRCQWGPHVVFGGKCMATPTPGTLNYEKVISGIQSLTMHEVEHDNEN
;
A
#
# COMPACT_ATOMS: atom_id res chain seq x y z
N MET A 1 -56.79 -6.91 -38.92
CA MET A 1 -57.00 -6.72 -37.47
C MET A 1 -56.16 -7.66 -36.59
N ILE A 2 -55.88 -8.90 -37.01
CA ILE A 2 -55.12 -9.91 -36.22
C ILE A 2 -53.60 -9.61 -36.08
N ILE A 3 -53.03 -8.77 -36.95
CA ILE A 3 -51.59 -8.49 -36.99
C ILE A 3 -51.15 -7.51 -35.88
N GLU A 4 -52.02 -6.59 -35.45
CA GLU A 4 -51.65 -5.60 -34.42
C GLU A 4 -51.66 -6.15 -32.99
N GLU A 5 -52.55 -7.10 -32.68
CA GLU A 5 -52.62 -7.76 -31.37
C GLU A 5 -51.33 -8.54 -31.06
N ASN A 6 -50.74 -9.19 -32.07
CA ASN A 6 -49.47 -9.92 -31.93
C ASN A 6 -48.26 -9.01 -31.66
N LYS A 7 -48.30 -7.75 -32.12
CA LYS A 7 -47.23 -6.78 -31.89
C LYS A 7 -47.30 -6.20 -30.47
N MET A 8 -48.51 -6.00 -29.96
CA MET A 8 -48.75 -5.53 -28.60
C MET A 8 -48.33 -6.58 -27.55
N GLN A 9 -48.61 -7.87 -27.78
CA GLN A 9 -48.18 -8.94 -26.86
C GLN A 9 -46.66 -9.13 -26.80
N LYS A 10 -45.95 -8.98 -27.92
CA LYS A 10 -44.48 -9.07 -27.95
C LYS A 10 -43.80 -7.95 -27.15
N ASN A 11 -44.31 -6.73 -27.22
CA ASN A 11 -43.75 -5.58 -26.49
C ASN A 11 -43.95 -5.71 -24.97
N ASN A 12 -45.07 -6.30 -24.55
CA ASN A 12 -45.35 -6.59 -23.14
C ASN A 12 -44.41 -7.69 -22.60
N LEU A 13 -44.16 -8.73 -23.40
CA LEU A 13 -43.26 -9.83 -23.00
C LEU A 13 -41.81 -9.35 -22.82
N VAL A 14 -41.31 -8.51 -23.74
CA VAL A 14 -39.94 -7.95 -23.64
C VAL A 14 -39.80 -7.05 -22.41
N SER A 15 -40.81 -6.22 -22.12
CA SER A 15 -40.81 -5.36 -20.93
C SER A 15 -40.81 -6.16 -19.62
N ILE A 16 -41.54 -7.28 -19.57
CA ILE A 16 -41.58 -8.18 -18.42
C ILE A 16 -40.22 -8.85 -18.21
N ILE A 17 -39.58 -9.34 -19.28
CA ILE A 17 -38.25 -9.97 -19.19
C ILE A 17 -37.22 -8.97 -18.66
N ILE A 18 -37.23 -7.72 -19.16
CA ILE A 18 -36.32 -6.66 -18.70
C ILE A 18 -36.53 -6.39 -17.20
N LEU A 19 -37.78 -6.24 -16.75
CA LEU A 19 -38.10 -6.02 -15.34
C LEU A 19 -37.61 -7.15 -14.44
N ILE A 20 -37.82 -8.41 -14.86
CA ILE A 20 -37.35 -9.59 -14.11
C ILE A 20 -35.81 -9.58 -14.01
N THR A 21 -35.10 -9.37 -15.12
CA THR A 21 -33.62 -9.33 -15.10
C THR A 21 -33.07 -8.21 -14.22
N LEU A 22 -33.72 -7.04 -14.20
CA LEU A 22 -33.31 -5.91 -13.36
C LEU A 22 -33.53 -6.22 -11.87
N SER A 23 -34.63 -6.90 -11.51
CA SER A 23 -34.89 -7.35 -10.14
C SER A 23 -33.85 -8.35 -9.64
N PHE A 24 -33.39 -9.27 -10.50
CA PHE A 24 -32.33 -10.23 -10.13
C PHE A 24 -30.96 -9.57 -9.93
N LEU A 25 -30.62 -8.51 -10.69
CA LEU A 25 -29.38 -7.76 -10.47
C LEU A 25 -29.35 -7.04 -9.12
N MET A 26 -30.50 -6.59 -8.61
CA MET A 26 -30.58 -5.86 -7.34
C MET A 26 -30.55 -6.77 -6.10
N MET A 27 -30.72 -8.08 -6.24
CA MET A 27 -30.66 -9.05 -5.12
C MET A 27 -29.25 -9.56 -4.82
N SER A 28 -28.24 -9.20 -5.61
CA SER A 28 -26.84 -9.51 -5.31
C SER A 28 -26.24 -8.49 -4.33
N CYS A 29 -26.85 -8.34 -3.16
CA CYS A 29 -26.18 -7.76 -2.01
C CYS A 29 -25.17 -8.80 -1.51
N GLY A 30 -23.98 -8.81 -2.11
CA GLY A 30 -22.83 -9.53 -1.56
C GLY A 30 -22.61 -9.04 -0.14
N GLY A 31 -22.85 -9.91 0.84
CA GLY A 31 -22.62 -9.59 2.25
C GLY A 31 -21.20 -9.07 2.44
N ALA A 32 -21.04 -8.03 3.26
CA ALA A 32 -19.72 -7.57 3.61
C ALA A 32 -18.93 -8.75 4.18
N PRO A 33 -17.66 -8.96 3.77
CA PRO A 33 -16.85 -10.02 4.32
C PRO A 33 -16.81 -9.89 5.85
N PRO A 34 -16.78 -11.01 6.60
CA PRO A 34 -16.73 -10.97 8.05
C PRO A 34 -15.55 -10.10 8.50
N PHE A 35 -15.74 -9.34 9.58
CA PHE A 35 -14.67 -8.57 10.19
C PHE A 35 -13.57 -9.54 10.66
N LEU A 36 -12.47 -9.59 9.92
CA LEU A 36 -11.27 -10.32 10.32
C LEU A 36 -10.58 -9.52 11.43
N ALA A 37 -10.66 -10.01 12.66
CA ALA A 37 -9.89 -9.47 13.77
C ALA A 37 -8.41 -9.43 13.38
N ARG A 38 -7.75 -8.28 13.57
CA ARG A 38 -6.31 -8.18 13.32
C ARG A 38 -5.59 -9.20 14.21
N ASN A 39 -4.51 -9.77 13.67
CA ASN A 39 -3.64 -10.66 14.42
C ASN A 39 -3.25 -9.99 15.75
N SER A 40 -3.37 -10.73 16.86
CA SER A 40 -3.08 -10.23 18.20
C SER A 40 -1.59 -9.96 18.40
N SER A 41 -0.72 -10.55 17.57
CA SER A 41 0.69 -10.19 17.49
C SER A 41 0.93 -9.27 16.31
N SER A 42 1.53 -8.09 16.59
CA SER A 42 2.05 -7.23 15.53
C SER A 42 3.13 -7.98 14.75
N PRO A 43 3.11 -7.96 13.40
CA PRO A 43 4.18 -8.55 12.62
C PRO A 43 5.53 -7.94 13.03
N PRO A 44 6.63 -8.70 12.90
CA PRO A 44 7.95 -8.19 13.24
C PRO A 44 8.27 -6.94 12.41
N LEU A 45 8.82 -5.92 13.07
CA LEU A 45 9.25 -4.69 12.42
C LEU A 45 10.47 -4.97 11.52
N ILE A 46 10.25 -4.99 10.21
CA ILE A 46 11.31 -5.15 9.21
C ILE A 46 11.95 -3.79 8.93
N TYR A 47 11.14 -2.79 8.61
CA TYR A 47 11.58 -1.43 8.25
C TYR A 47 11.22 -0.44 9.34
N CYS A 48 12.19 0.35 9.80
CA CYS A 48 11.93 1.47 10.72
C CYS A 48 11.68 2.78 9.95
N ASN A 49 10.82 3.63 10.49
CA ASN A 49 10.55 5.00 10.03
C ASN A 49 10.38 5.93 11.23
N ASP A 50 10.08 7.20 10.98
CA ASP A 50 9.96 8.22 12.05
C ASP A 50 8.80 7.94 13.02
N ALA A 51 7.77 7.19 12.59
CA ALA A 51 6.63 6.82 13.44
C ALA A 51 6.86 5.55 14.26
N THR A 52 7.62 4.57 13.75
CA THR A 52 7.97 3.35 14.53
C THR A 52 9.13 3.59 15.49
N GLY A 53 9.92 4.64 15.24
CA GLY A 53 11.24 4.81 15.82
C GLY A 53 12.30 3.99 15.09
N HIS A 54 13.55 4.44 15.23
CA HIS A 54 14.73 3.81 14.62
C HIS A 54 15.04 2.45 15.24
N LYS A 55 15.38 1.48 14.39
CA LYS A 55 15.86 0.16 14.81
C LYS A 55 17.38 0.16 14.85
N THR A 56 17.96 -0.05 16.03
CA THR A 56 19.42 -0.08 16.24
C THR A 56 20.10 -1.03 15.25
N GLY A 57 21.17 -0.56 14.59
CA GLY A 57 21.93 -1.33 13.61
C GLY A 57 21.28 -1.42 12.22
N ALA A 58 20.09 -0.84 12.01
CA ALA A 58 19.48 -0.80 10.69
C ALA A 58 20.25 0.14 9.77
N THR A 59 20.75 -0.39 8.67
CA THR A 59 21.42 0.39 7.62
C THR A 59 20.39 1.22 6.85
N PRO A 60 20.69 2.48 6.47
CA PRO A 60 19.83 3.29 5.60
C PRO A 60 19.40 2.59 4.30
N ILE A 61 18.14 2.74 3.90
CA ILE A 61 17.58 2.18 2.65
C ILE A 61 18.35 2.63 1.41
N VAL A 62 18.91 3.85 1.45
CA VAL A 62 19.73 4.41 0.38
C VAL A 62 21.02 3.61 0.14
N LEU A 63 21.48 2.90 1.16
CA LEU A 63 22.61 1.97 1.15
C LEU A 63 22.15 0.50 1.10
N ASN A 64 20.96 0.23 0.55
CA ASN A 64 20.36 -1.10 0.43
C ASN A 64 20.04 -1.78 1.78
N GLY A 65 19.83 -0.98 2.85
CA GLY A 65 19.41 -1.47 4.15
C GLY A 65 17.89 -1.46 4.38
N ALA A 66 17.47 -1.36 5.64
CA ALA A 66 16.06 -1.38 6.05
C ALA A 66 15.60 -0.13 6.82
N CYS A 67 16.49 0.83 7.07
CA CYS A 67 16.11 2.08 7.73
C CYS A 67 15.51 3.07 6.73
N THR A 68 14.26 3.45 6.96
CA THR A 68 13.49 4.44 6.18
C THR A 68 13.19 5.70 6.99
N CYS A 69 13.93 5.95 8.07
CA CYS A 69 13.87 7.20 8.82
C CYS A 69 14.32 8.39 7.96
N THR A 70 13.73 9.55 8.22
CA THR A 70 14.06 10.78 7.50
C THR A 70 15.53 11.13 7.71
N PRO A 71 16.30 11.49 6.66
CA PRO A 71 17.74 11.71 6.76
C PRO A 71 18.06 13.08 7.37
N THR A 72 17.55 13.35 8.57
CA THR A 72 17.93 14.52 9.37
C THR A 72 19.35 14.38 9.91
N GLU A 73 19.96 15.48 10.35
CA GLU A 73 21.28 15.47 10.99
C GLU A 73 21.32 14.56 12.23
N ASN A 74 20.23 14.52 13.00
CA ASN A 74 20.08 13.62 14.14
C ASN A 74 20.10 12.14 13.72
N HIS A 75 19.43 11.79 12.62
CA HIS A 75 19.46 10.43 12.08
C HIS A 75 20.85 10.07 11.54
N TYR A 76 21.50 10.98 10.81
CA TYR A 76 22.88 10.83 10.35
C TYR A 76 23.84 10.54 11.51
N ASN A 77 23.80 11.37 12.58
CA ASN A 77 24.65 11.18 13.75
C ASN A 77 24.40 9.85 14.46
N ARG A 78 23.14 9.38 14.46
CA ARG A 78 22.78 8.06 14.98
C ARG A 78 23.39 6.94 14.15
N CYS A 79 23.25 6.99 12.82
CA CYS A 79 23.86 6.01 11.92
C CYS A 79 25.39 5.96 12.06
N LEU A 80 26.02 7.13 12.19
CA LEU A 80 27.47 7.24 12.40
C LEU A 80 27.89 6.56 13.71
N LYS A 81 27.17 6.84 14.81
CA LYS A 81 27.41 6.23 16.12
C LYS A 81 27.22 4.71 16.11
N GLU A 82 26.25 4.22 15.34
CA GLU A 82 25.95 2.79 15.22
C GLU A 82 26.85 2.06 14.21
N GLY A 83 27.71 2.78 13.47
CA GLY A 83 28.57 2.19 12.45
C GLY A 83 27.81 1.68 11.23
N THR A 84 26.57 2.14 11.00
CA THR A 84 25.74 1.74 9.85
C THR A 84 26.00 2.58 8.60
N ILE A 85 26.81 3.62 8.72
CA ILE A 85 27.37 4.42 7.63
C ILE A 85 28.87 4.62 7.83
N ASN A 86 29.59 4.88 6.74
CA ASN A 86 31.03 5.12 6.78
C ASN A 86 31.33 6.44 7.51
N SER A 87 32.32 6.44 8.43
CA SER A 87 32.73 7.63 9.18
C SER A 87 33.36 8.74 8.34
N THR A 88 33.79 8.44 7.11
CA THR A 88 34.27 9.44 6.16
C THR A 88 33.15 10.16 5.40
N LEU A 89 31.92 9.65 5.47
CA LEU A 89 30.76 10.23 4.79
C LEU A 89 30.25 11.41 5.61
N ILE A 90 30.31 12.64 5.08
CA ILE A 90 29.76 13.82 5.77
C ILE A 90 28.25 13.95 5.56
N TYR A 91 27.56 14.69 6.43
CA TYR A 91 26.09 14.82 6.39
C TYR A 91 25.54 15.29 5.03
N THR A 92 26.19 16.26 4.37
CA THR A 92 25.74 16.73 3.05
C THR A 92 25.86 15.64 1.98
N GLN A 93 26.92 14.83 2.00
CA GLN A 93 27.05 13.67 1.12
C GLN A 93 26.02 12.59 1.45
N PHE A 94 25.70 12.40 2.73
CA PHE A 94 24.65 11.47 3.16
C PHE A 94 23.28 11.87 2.59
N LEU A 95 22.91 13.15 2.65
CA LEU A 95 21.71 13.67 1.99
C LEU A 95 21.76 13.46 0.46
N GLU A 96 22.93 13.68 -0.15
CA GLU A 96 23.10 13.54 -1.60
C GLU A 96 22.86 12.11 -2.10
N LEU A 97 23.09 11.09 -1.26
CA LEU A 97 22.74 9.71 -1.61
C LEU A 97 21.23 9.56 -1.86
N TYR A 98 20.38 10.25 -1.09
CA TYR A 98 18.93 10.16 -1.24
C TYR A 98 18.46 10.92 -2.47
N THR A 99 18.96 12.15 -2.66
CA THR A 99 18.60 13.01 -3.79
C THR A 99 19.05 12.39 -5.12
N SER A 100 20.27 11.85 -5.20
CA SER A 100 20.79 11.18 -6.40
C SER A 100 20.01 9.92 -6.79
N LYS A 101 19.41 9.22 -5.82
CA LYS A 101 18.48 8.11 -6.08
C LYS A 101 17.05 8.55 -6.39
N GLY A 102 16.77 9.85 -6.34
CA GLY A 102 15.45 10.44 -6.56
C GLY A 102 14.45 10.15 -5.43
N ILE A 103 14.93 9.78 -4.24
CA ILE A 103 14.06 9.47 -3.10
C ILE A 103 13.51 10.78 -2.52
N LYS A 104 12.20 10.82 -2.27
CA LYS A 104 11.48 11.94 -1.67
C LYS A 104 11.11 11.61 -0.24
N THR A 105 11.65 12.36 0.70
CA THR A 105 11.58 12.11 2.14
C THR A 105 10.52 12.99 2.80
N ASP A 106 10.37 12.88 4.13
CA ASP A 106 9.54 13.80 4.91
C ASP A 106 10.07 15.26 4.94
N LEU A 107 11.29 15.50 4.44
CA LEU A 107 11.80 16.86 4.21
C LEU A 107 11.21 17.47 2.93
N ASP A 108 10.86 16.64 1.95
CA ASP A 108 10.31 17.07 0.66
C ASP A 108 8.78 17.20 0.72
N HIS A 109 8.11 16.26 1.40
CA HIS A 109 6.65 16.21 1.51
C HIS A 109 6.20 15.31 2.66
N ARG A 110 5.00 15.54 3.22
CA ARG A 110 4.46 14.77 4.35
C ARG A 110 3.00 14.41 4.15
N GLY A 111 2.52 13.40 4.87
CA GLY A 111 1.10 13.06 4.95
C GLY A 111 0.48 12.50 3.67
N CYS A 112 1.30 12.08 2.69
CA CYS A 112 0.79 11.54 1.43
C CYS A 112 0.31 10.09 1.52
N ASN A 113 0.69 9.37 2.58
CA ASN A 113 0.44 7.95 2.78
C ASN A 113 0.78 7.10 1.53
N ASN A 114 1.91 7.43 0.89
CA ASN A 114 2.44 6.79 -0.32
C ASN A 114 1.52 6.84 -1.56
N ARG A 115 0.66 7.86 -1.63
CA ARG A 115 -0.20 8.19 -2.78
C ARG A 115 0.19 9.52 -3.41
N CYS A 116 1.48 9.83 -3.42
CA CYS A 116 2.00 11.06 -4.02
C CYS A 116 2.43 10.85 -5.48
N GLN A 117 2.69 11.96 -6.16
CA GLN A 117 3.16 11.99 -7.56
C GLN A 117 4.50 11.28 -7.80
N TRP A 118 5.27 10.99 -6.74
CA TRP A 118 6.57 10.31 -6.84
C TRP A 118 6.44 8.77 -6.80
N GLY A 119 5.22 8.25 -6.79
CA GLY A 119 4.96 6.81 -6.82
C GLY A 119 4.97 6.15 -5.44
N PRO A 120 5.11 4.80 -5.38
CA PRO A 120 4.94 4.04 -4.15
C PRO A 120 6.05 4.29 -3.12
N HIS A 121 5.89 3.74 -1.91
CA HIS A 121 6.92 3.80 -0.87
C HIS A 121 8.22 3.11 -1.37
N VAL A 122 9.40 3.56 -0.94
CA VAL A 122 10.71 2.97 -1.29
C VAL A 122 10.82 1.49 -0.93
N VAL A 123 10.12 1.06 0.13
CA VAL A 123 10.01 -0.35 0.54
C VAL A 123 9.36 -1.22 -0.54
N PHE A 124 8.51 -0.62 -1.38
CA PHE A 124 7.85 -1.29 -2.50
C PHE A 124 8.53 -0.98 -3.85
N GLY A 125 9.79 -0.54 -3.84
CA GLY A 125 10.55 -0.20 -5.05
C GLY A 125 10.26 1.19 -5.65
N GLY A 126 9.48 2.03 -4.95
CA GLY A 126 9.16 3.38 -5.40
C GLY A 126 10.20 4.44 -5.00
N LYS A 127 9.77 5.70 -5.00
CA LYS A 127 10.61 6.87 -4.64
C LYS A 127 10.11 7.64 -3.44
N CYS A 128 8.89 7.39 -2.97
CA CYS A 128 8.37 8.05 -1.77
C CYS A 128 8.93 7.39 -0.50
N MET A 129 9.47 8.16 0.41
CA MET A 129 9.90 7.74 1.75
C MET A 129 9.28 8.66 2.80
N ALA A 130 8.13 9.27 2.48
CA ALA A 130 7.37 10.00 3.48
C ALA A 130 6.74 9.01 4.46
N THR A 131 6.77 9.35 5.74
CA THR A 131 6.29 8.47 6.81
C THR A 131 4.79 8.22 6.64
N PRO A 132 4.35 6.96 6.51
CA PRO A 132 2.94 6.64 6.39
C PRO A 132 2.19 6.89 7.70
N THR A 133 0.90 7.19 7.61
CA THR A 133 0.09 7.50 8.78
C THR A 133 -0.12 6.25 9.66
N PRO A 134 0.27 6.26 10.95
CA PRO A 134 0.09 5.13 11.86
C PRO A 134 -1.35 4.62 11.92
N GLY A 135 -1.51 3.30 12.09
CA GLY A 135 -2.81 2.64 12.18
C GLY A 135 -3.52 2.41 10.84
N THR A 136 -2.99 2.94 9.73
CA THR A 136 -3.49 2.65 8.38
C THR A 136 -2.91 1.35 7.83
N LEU A 137 -3.64 0.69 6.92
CA LEU A 137 -3.15 -0.54 6.27
C LEU A 137 -1.81 -0.32 5.54
N ASN A 138 -1.61 0.87 4.95
CA ASN A 138 -0.37 1.19 4.26
C ASN A 138 0.81 1.32 5.23
N TYR A 139 0.60 1.92 6.41
CA TYR A 139 1.61 1.93 7.47
C TYR A 139 2.02 0.50 7.85
N GLU A 140 1.05 -0.38 8.12
CA GLU A 140 1.32 -1.78 8.47
C GLU A 140 2.13 -2.51 7.39
N LYS A 141 1.79 -2.28 6.11
CA LYS A 141 2.51 -2.87 4.97
C LYS A 141 3.94 -2.35 4.85
N VAL A 142 4.16 -1.05 5.06
CA VAL A 142 5.50 -0.45 4.98
C VAL A 142 6.39 -1.00 6.08
N ILE A 143 5.91 -1.07 7.32
CA ILE A 143 6.72 -1.51 8.46
C ILE A 143 7.03 -3.02 8.43
N SER A 144 6.12 -3.82 7.86
CA SER A 144 6.28 -5.27 7.71
C SER A 144 6.94 -5.70 6.41
N GLY A 145 7.11 -4.80 5.43
CA GLY A 145 7.64 -5.14 4.11
C GLY A 145 6.72 -5.99 3.24
N ILE A 146 5.51 -6.31 3.72
CA ILE A 146 4.56 -7.16 3.00
C ILE A 146 3.89 -6.32 1.93
N GLN A 147 4.28 -6.50 0.67
CA GLN A 147 3.35 -6.24 -0.43
C GLN A 147 2.20 -7.22 -0.22
N SER A 148 0.98 -6.70 -0.05
CA SER A 148 -0.19 -7.55 -0.22
C SER A 148 -0.02 -8.17 -1.59
N LEU A 149 0.32 -9.46 -1.64
CA LEU A 149 -0.11 -10.29 -2.74
C LEU A 149 -1.58 -9.94 -2.88
N THR A 150 -1.92 -9.35 -4.03
CA THR A 150 -3.31 -9.27 -4.43
C THR A 150 -3.91 -10.63 -4.16
N MET A 151 -5.10 -10.69 -3.54
CA MET A 151 -5.88 -11.92 -3.45
C MET A 151 -6.39 -12.36 -4.84
N HIS A 152 -5.48 -12.44 -5.80
CA HIS A 152 -5.66 -13.21 -7.02
C HIS A 152 -5.04 -14.57 -6.74
N GLU A 153 -5.84 -15.62 -6.97
CA GLU A 153 -5.48 -17.04 -6.90
C GLU A 153 -5.47 -17.64 -5.47
N VAL A 154 -6.66 -17.69 -4.87
CA VAL A 154 -7.12 -18.97 -4.30
C VAL A 154 -8.22 -19.46 -5.24
N GLU A 155 -7.85 -19.81 -6.47
CA GLU A 155 -8.66 -20.77 -7.23
C GLU A 155 -8.36 -22.13 -6.59
N HIS A 156 -9.35 -22.61 -5.87
CA HIS A 156 -9.39 -23.97 -5.36
C HIS A 156 -9.38 -24.91 -6.56
N ASP A 157 -8.23 -25.51 -6.84
CA ASP A 157 -8.15 -26.80 -7.52
C ASP A 157 -8.80 -27.85 -6.61
N ASN A 158 -10.12 -27.97 -6.71
CA ASN A 158 -10.86 -29.14 -6.25
C ASN A 158 -11.31 -29.93 -7.48
N GLU A 159 -10.36 -30.60 -8.13
CA GLU A 159 -10.62 -31.80 -8.91
C GLU A 159 -10.21 -33.02 -8.06
N ASN A 160 -11.22 -33.70 -7.52
CA ASN A 160 -11.28 -35.15 -7.28
C ASN A 160 -12.71 -35.57 -6.96
#